data_AF-A0A915ZFA8-F1
#
_entry.id   AF-A0A915ZFA8-F1
#
_cell.length_a   1.000
_cell.length_b   1.000
_cell.length_c   1.000
_cell.angle_alpha   90.00
_cell.angle_beta   90.00
_cell.angle_gamma   90.00
#
_symmetry.space_group_name_H-M   'P 1'
#
loop_
_entity.id
_entity.type
_entity.pdbx_description
1 polymer ?
#
loop_
_entity_poly.entity_id
_entity_poly.type
_entity_poly.pdbx_seq_one_letter_code
_entity_poly.pdbx_strand_id
1 'polypeptide(L)'
;MLIVILGFAHTMFVLLREPTNIKTKDSIYSGKATNSLTNETLDIELKSDFDPTSSDNPFTSFFTAIEATYFWINGDWVQRDEFDFWVIDVYTFIVYSFGAYEKAEANGKQTLLRNRANNIADYEALYHINF
;
A
#
# COMPACT_ATOMS: atom_id res chain seq x y z
N MET A 1 10.63 -7.28 9.39
CA MET A 1 10.15 -6.84 8.07
C MET A 1 10.34 -7.86 6.96
N LEU A 2 11.55 -8.38 6.71
CA LEU A 2 11.76 -9.36 5.62
C LEU A 2 10.82 -10.58 5.67
N ILE A 3 10.65 -11.21 6.83
CA ILE A 3 9.73 -12.36 7.01
C ILE A 3 8.27 -11.99 6.69
N VAL A 4 7.87 -10.76 7.04
CA VAL A 4 6.51 -10.25 6.79
C VAL A 4 6.29 -10.06 5.28
N ILE A 5 7.26 -9.45 4.59
CA ILE A 5 7.27 -9.31 3.12
C ILE A 5 7.17 -10.69 2.46
N LEU A 6 8.00 -11.65 2.88
CA LEU A 6 7.99 -13.01 2.32
C LEU A 6 6.64 -13.71 2.54
N GLY A 7 6.02 -13.54 3.71
CA GLY A 7 4.71 -14.12 4.02
C GLY A 7 3.59 -13.57 3.15
N PHE A 8 3.51 -12.24 2.99
CA PHE A 8 2.51 -11.61 2.13
C PHE A 8 2.77 -11.89 0.65
N ALA A 9 4.03 -11.87 0.21
CA ALA A 9 4.41 -12.22 -1.15
C ALA A 9 4.01 -13.65 -1.49
N HIS A 10 4.24 -14.61 -0.58
CA HIS A 10 3.82 -15.99 -0.78
C HIS A 10 2.31 -16.13 -0.86
N THR A 11 1.58 -15.43 0.01
CA THR A 11 0.11 -15.46 0.03
C THR A 11 -0.47 -14.91 -1.28
N MET A 12 0.02 -13.75 -1.73
CA MET A 12 -0.43 -13.14 -2.99
C MET A 12 0.03 -13.93 -4.21
N PHE A 13 1.22 -14.51 -4.19
CA PHE A 13 1.66 -15.43 -5.23
C PHE A 13 0.70 -16.62 -5.37
N VAL A 14 0.34 -17.29 -4.27
CA VAL A 14 -0.61 -18.40 -4.33
C VAL A 14 -1.99 -17.95 -4.82
N LEU A 15 -2.44 -16.74 -4.42
CA LEU A 15 -3.76 -16.22 -4.77
C LEU A 15 -3.85 -15.74 -6.23
N LEU A 16 -2.81 -15.07 -6.74
CA LEU A 16 -2.85 -14.29 -7.97
C LEU A 16 -1.94 -14.83 -9.07
N ARG A 17 -1.15 -15.89 -8.84
CA ARG A 17 -0.29 -16.48 -9.89
C ARG A 17 -1.09 -16.99 -11.08
N GLU A 18 -2.21 -17.66 -10.80
CA GLU A 18 -3.13 -18.19 -11.80
C GLU A 18 -4.55 -17.81 -11.39
N PRO A 19 -4.97 -16.55 -11.66
CA PRO A 19 -6.22 -15.98 -11.20
C PRO A 19 -7.41 -16.54 -12.01
N THR A 20 -7.63 -17.84 -11.92
CA THR A 20 -8.79 -18.51 -12.50
C THR A 20 -10.04 -18.11 -11.72
N ASN A 21 -10.99 -17.49 -12.40
CA ASN A 21 -12.24 -16.94 -11.84
C ASN A 21 -12.10 -15.68 -10.97
N ILE A 22 -10.94 -15.02 -10.95
CA ILE A 22 -10.82 -13.69 -10.36
C ILE A 22 -11.03 -12.67 -11.49
N LYS A 23 -11.98 -11.76 -11.31
CA LYS A 23 -12.23 -10.70 -12.29
C LYS A 23 -11.17 -9.61 -12.14
N THR A 24 -10.75 -9.04 -13.26
CA THR A 24 -9.99 -7.79 -13.28
C THR A 24 -10.95 -6.61 -13.39
N LYS A 25 -10.50 -5.43 -12.98
CA LYS A 25 -11.30 -4.20 -13.09
C LYS A 25 -11.25 -3.68 -14.52
N ASP A 26 -12.41 -3.57 -15.15
CA ASP A 26 -12.56 -2.89 -16.45
C ASP A 26 -12.48 -1.37 -16.25
N SER A 27 -11.27 -0.83 -16.24
CA SER A 27 -11.05 0.62 -16.16
C SER A 27 -11.23 1.26 -17.53
N ILE A 28 -12.29 2.07 -17.67
CA ILE A 28 -12.55 2.90 -18.86
C ILE A 28 -12.36 4.37 -18.47
N TYR A 29 -11.42 5.04 -19.12
CA TYR A 29 -11.19 6.47 -18.99
C TYR A 29 -11.69 7.18 -20.23
N SER A 30 -12.70 8.03 -20.08
CA SER A 30 -13.26 8.84 -21.17
C SER A 30 -12.94 10.31 -20.97
N GLY A 31 -12.61 11.02 -22.04
CA GLY A 31 -12.37 12.46 -22.01
C GLY A 31 -12.66 13.13 -23.34
N LYS A 32 -12.79 14.46 -23.31
CA LYS A 32 -12.94 15.29 -24.51
C LYS A 32 -11.69 16.13 -24.71
N ALA A 33 -10.94 15.87 -25.76
CA ALA A 33 -9.88 16.77 -26.19
C ALA A 33 -10.50 17.88 -27.05
N THR A 34 -10.28 19.14 -26.68
CA THR A 34 -10.79 20.28 -27.45
C THR A 34 -9.63 21.01 -28.09
N ASN A 35 -9.70 21.22 -29.41
CA ASN A 35 -8.73 22.03 -30.12
C ASN A 35 -8.96 23.52 -29.79
N SER A 36 -7.96 24.17 -29.22
CA SER A 36 -8.05 25.57 -28.78
C SER A 36 -8.13 26.59 -29.94
N LEU A 37 -7.78 26.21 -31.17
CA LEU A 37 -7.88 27.07 -32.34
C LEU A 37 -9.18 26.87 -33.14
N THR A 38 -9.66 25.62 -33.26
CA THR A 38 -10.83 25.29 -34.11
C THR A 38 -12.11 25.01 -33.31
N ASN A 39 -12.03 24.93 -31.97
CA ASN A 39 -13.13 24.52 -31.07
C ASN A 39 -13.73 23.14 -31.39
N GLU A 40 -13.04 22.33 -32.19
CA GLU A 40 -13.43 20.96 -32.46
C GLU A 40 -13.12 20.08 -31.24
N THR A 41 -14.06 19.17 -30.92
CA THR A 41 -13.93 18.24 -29.80
C THR A 41 -13.75 16.82 -30.33
N LEU A 42 -12.76 16.10 -29.79
CA LEU A 42 -12.55 14.67 -30.01
C LEU A 42 -12.89 13.92 -28.72
N ASP A 43 -13.82 12.99 -28.81
CA ASP A 43 -14.10 12.01 -27.76
C ASP A 43 -13.00 10.95 -27.76
N ILE A 44 -12.33 10.80 -26.62
CA ILE A 44 -11.28 9.82 -26.40
C ILE A 44 -11.77 8.84 -25.34
N GLU A 45 -11.72 7.56 -25.66
CA GLU A 45 -11.96 6.47 -24.73
C GLU A 45 -10.70 5.61 -24.65
N LEU A 46 -10.17 5.45 -23.44
CA LEU A 46 -9.00 4.63 -23.13
C LEU A 46 -9.47 3.48 -22.24
N LYS A 47 -9.19 2.26 -22.68
CA LYS A 47 -9.47 1.05 -21.93
C LYS A 47 -8.15 0.45 -21.44
N SER A 48 -8.09 0.04 -20.17
CA SER A 48 -6.96 -0.75 -19.66
C SER A 48 -6.88 -2.09 -20.39
N ASP A 49 -5.68 -2.48 -20.82
CA ASP A 49 -5.39 -3.76 -21.49
C ASP A 49 -4.70 -4.77 -20.57
N PHE A 50 -4.81 -4.58 -19.24
CA PHE A 50 -4.20 -5.43 -18.23
C PHE A 50 -4.49 -6.92 -18.45
N ASP A 51 -3.42 -7.71 -18.64
CA ASP A 51 -3.50 -9.17 -18.73
C ASP A 51 -3.04 -9.84 -17.41
N PRO A 52 -3.97 -10.45 -16.65
CA PRO A 52 -3.64 -11.07 -15.36
C PRO A 52 -2.75 -12.32 -15.48
N THR A 53 -2.54 -12.84 -16.69
CA THR A 53 -1.69 -14.01 -16.97
C THR A 53 -0.31 -13.65 -17.53
N SER A 54 -0.09 -12.37 -17.83
CA SER A 54 1.15 -11.86 -18.41
C SER A 54 2.09 -11.28 -17.32
N SER A 55 3.14 -10.58 -17.77
CA SER A 55 4.01 -9.77 -16.91
C SER A 55 3.31 -8.59 -16.24
N ASP A 56 2.12 -8.19 -16.70
CA ASP A 56 1.36 -7.08 -16.11
C ASP A 56 0.97 -7.42 -14.66
N ASN A 57 0.74 -8.72 -14.39
CA ASN A 57 0.55 -9.23 -13.05
C ASN A 57 1.91 -9.56 -12.38
N PRO A 58 2.35 -8.76 -11.39
CA PRO A 58 3.63 -8.99 -10.74
C PRO A 58 3.62 -10.23 -9.82
N PHE A 59 2.48 -10.88 -9.60
CA PHE A 59 2.35 -12.08 -8.77
C PHE A 59 2.45 -13.40 -9.55
N THR A 60 2.73 -13.35 -10.85
CA THR A 60 2.97 -14.56 -11.68
C THR A 60 4.27 -15.29 -11.30
N SER A 61 5.26 -14.58 -10.76
CA SER A 61 6.51 -15.16 -10.23
C SER A 61 6.70 -14.80 -8.75
N PHE A 62 7.36 -15.68 -7.99
CA PHE A 62 7.58 -15.44 -6.56
C PHE A 62 8.53 -14.26 -6.29
N PHE A 63 9.55 -14.05 -7.13
CA PHE A 63 10.50 -12.94 -6.93
C PHE A 63 9.86 -11.59 -7.24
N THR A 64 9.07 -11.50 -8.31
CA THR A 64 8.30 -10.29 -8.63
C THR A 64 7.20 -10.03 -7.59
N ALA A 65 6.62 -11.09 -6.99
CA ALA A 65 5.68 -10.94 -5.88
C ALA A 65 6.33 -10.34 -4.63
N ILE A 66 7.61 -10.65 -4.36
CA ILE A 66 8.37 -10.03 -3.27
C ILE A 66 8.55 -8.53 -3.52
N GLU A 67 8.94 -8.16 -4.74
CA GLU A 67 9.11 -6.76 -5.14
C GLU A 67 7.78 -5.98 -5.05
N ALA A 68 6.71 -6.53 -5.61
CA ALA A 68 5.38 -5.93 -5.52
C ALA A 68 4.91 -5.78 -4.06
N THR A 69 5.16 -6.77 -3.21
CA THR A 69 4.82 -6.70 -1.78
C THR A 69 5.63 -5.62 -1.05
N TYR A 70 6.90 -5.44 -1.41
CA TYR A 70 7.71 -4.37 -0.87
C TYR A 70 7.16 -2.98 -1.23
N PHE A 71 6.78 -2.75 -2.49
CA PHE A 71 6.14 -1.50 -2.90
C PHE A 71 4.75 -1.33 -2.28
N TRP A 72 4.03 -2.43 -2.09
CA TRP A 72 2.71 -2.44 -1.46
C TRP A 72 2.72 -1.97 -0.01
N ILE A 73 3.67 -2.43 0.79
CA ILE A 73 3.84 -1.94 2.16
C ILE A 73 4.14 -0.43 2.19
N ASN A 74 4.78 0.08 1.13
CA ASN A 74 5.09 1.50 0.95
C ASN A 74 3.94 2.32 0.32
N GLY A 75 2.81 1.68 -0.01
CA GLY A 75 1.60 2.36 -0.49
C GLY A 75 1.37 2.31 -2.00
N ASP A 76 2.01 1.40 -2.72
CA ASP A 76 1.66 1.08 -4.11
C ASP A 76 0.61 -0.04 -4.17
N TRP A 77 -0.56 0.22 -4.74
CA TRP A 77 -1.73 -0.65 -4.58
C TRP A 77 -2.13 -1.40 -5.86
N VAL A 78 -1.18 -1.74 -6.73
CA VAL A 78 -1.39 -2.45 -8.01
C VAL A 78 -2.38 -3.63 -7.91
N GLN A 79 -2.24 -4.52 -6.93
CA GLN A 79 -3.18 -5.64 -6.77
C GLN A 79 -4.63 -5.20 -6.52
N ARG A 80 -4.83 -4.12 -5.75
CA ARG A 80 -6.17 -3.61 -5.45
C ARG A 80 -6.74 -2.86 -6.64
N ASP A 81 -5.90 -2.20 -7.43
CA ASP A 81 -6.34 -1.38 -8.56
C ASP A 81 -6.69 -2.22 -9.78
N GLU A 82 -6.08 -3.39 -9.95
CA GLU A 82 -6.30 -4.25 -11.12
C GLU A 82 -7.28 -5.41 -10.88
N PHE A 83 -7.35 -5.97 -9.66
CA PHE A 83 -8.20 -7.14 -9.38
C PHE A 83 -9.48 -6.76 -8.62
N ASP A 84 -10.62 -7.26 -9.11
CA ASP A 84 -11.94 -7.12 -8.48
C ASP A 84 -12.22 -8.33 -7.55
N PHE A 85 -11.54 -8.35 -6.40
CA PHE A 85 -11.69 -9.43 -5.43
C PHE A 85 -11.56 -8.95 -3.99
N TRP A 86 -12.64 -9.12 -3.21
CA TRP A 86 -12.73 -8.61 -1.83
C TRP A 86 -11.62 -9.11 -0.89
N VAL A 87 -11.07 -10.31 -1.14
CA VAL A 87 -9.98 -10.87 -0.32
C VAL A 87 -8.73 -9.99 -0.43
N ILE A 88 -8.49 -9.38 -1.59
CA ILE A 88 -7.35 -8.48 -1.81
C ILE A 88 -7.53 -7.21 -0.99
N ASP A 89 -8.74 -6.66 -0.88
CA ASP A 89 -9.02 -5.51 -0.01
C ASP A 89 -8.74 -5.83 1.47
N VAL A 90 -9.10 -7.03 1.93
CA VAL A 90 -8.83 -7.47 3.31
C VAL A 90 -7.33 -7.57 3.58
N TYR A 91 -6.57 -8.23 2.70
CA TYR A 91 -5.12 -8.30 2.85
C TYR A 91 -4.47 -6.92 2.76
N THR A 92 -4.98 -6.05 1.90
CA THR A 92 -4.55 -4.65 1.76
C THR A 92 -4.66 -3.89 3.07
N PHE A 93 -5.79 -4.04 3.76
CA PHE A 93 -6.00 -3.43 5.06
C PHE A 93 -5.03 -3.97 6.14
N ILE A 94 -4.77 -5.28 6.13
CA ILE A 94 -3.81 -5.90 7.05
C ILE A 94 -2.40 -5.37 6.78
N VAL A 95 -1.95 -5.38 5.53
CA VAL A 95 -0.62 -4.88 5.13
C VAL A 95 -0.43 -3.42 5.49
N TYR A 96 -1.44 -2.57 5.20
CA TYR A 96 -1.43 -1.17 5.61
C TYR A 96 -1.24 -1.00 7.11
N SER A 97 -1.95 -1.80 7.91
CA SER A 97 -1.85 -1.78 9.37
C SER A 97 -0.47 -2.19 9.86
N PHE A 98 0.17 -3.18 9.22
CA PHE A 98 1.55 -3.59 9.53
C PHE A 98 2.58 -2.51 9.19
N GLY A 99 2.44 -1.84 8.04
CA GLY A 99 3.31 -0.71 7.68
C GLY A 99 3.14 0.48 8.63
N ALA A 100 1.90 0.80 9.02
CA ALA A 100 1.61 1.84 10.00
C ALA A 100 2.17 1.52 11.39
N TYR A 101 2.12 0.24 11.80
CA TYR A 101 2.65 -0.21 13.09
C TYR A 101 4.15 0.06 13.23
N GLU A 102 4.95 -0.18 12.19
CA GLU A 102 6.39 0.05 12.24
C GLU A 102 6.72 1.54 12.47
N LYS A 103 6.00 2.42 11.78
CA LYS A 103 6.12 3.88 11.97
C LYS A 103 5.65 4.33 13.36
N ALA A 104 4.58 3.72 13.87
CA ALA A 104 4.05 4.02 15.19
C ALA A 104 4.95 3.52 16.33
N GLU A 105 5.60 2.36 16.18
CA GLU A 105 6.53 1.80 17.18
C GLU A 105 7.74 2.71 17.37
N ALA A 106 8.36 3.16 16.27
CA ALA A 106 9.52 4.05 16.32
C ALA A 106 9.19 5.38 17.01
N ASN A 107 8.09 6.02 16.62
CA ASN A 107 7.63 7.27 17.21
C ASN A 107 7.14 7.08 18.67
N GLY A 108 6.50 5.95 18.96
CA GLY A 108 6.00 5.61 20.29
C GLY A 108 7.12 5.44 21.30
N LYS A 109 8.23 4.79 20.92
CA LYS A 109 9.43 4.67 21.76
C LYS A 109 10.02 6.04 22.09
N GLN A 110 10.18 6.91 21.10
CA GLN A 110 10.71 8.25 21.31
C GLN A 110 9.80 9.11 22.20
N THR A 111 8.50 9.12 21.95
CA THR A 111 7.52 9.83 22.78
C THR A 111 7.51 9.33 24.22
N LEU A 112 7.58 8.01 24.42
CA LEU A 112 7.63 7.40 25.75
C LEU A 112 8.87 7.85 26.53
N LEU A 113 10.05 7.83 25.89
CA LEU A 113 11.30 8.26 26.52
C LEU A 113 11.26 9.75 26.88
N ARG A 114 10.73 10.60 26.00
CA ARG A 114 10.55 12.03 26.27
C ARG A 114 9.61 12.27 27.45
N ASN A 115 8.49 11.54 27.51
CA ASN A 115 7.55 11.66 28.62
C ASN A 115 8.18 11.25 29.95
N ARG A 116 8.96 10.16 29.97
CA ARG A 116 9.70 9.73 31.17
C ARG A 116 10.73 10.77 31.60
N ALA A 117 11.49 11.34 30.67
CA ALA A 117 12.47 12.37 30.96
C ALA A 117 11.83 13.64 31.55
N ASN A 118 10.71 14.09 30.98
CA ASN A 118 9.96 15.24 31.50
C ASN A 118 9.46 14.99 32.92
N ASN A 119 8.86 13.82 33.19
CA ASN A 119 8.37 13.48 34.53
C ASN A 119 9.50 13.46 35.58
N ILE A 120 10.70 13.00 35.21
CA ILE A 120 11.87 13.02 36.10
C ILE A 120 12.31 14.47 36.37
N ALA A 121 12.43 15.28 35.32
CA ALA A 121 12.83 16.68 35.44
C ALA A 121 11.84 17.50 36.29
N ASP A 122 10.53 17.27 36.12
CA ASP A 122 9.50 17.93 36.92
C ASP A 122 9.59 17.52 38.39
N TYR A 123 9.87 16.24 38.67
CA TYR A 123 10.08 15.75 40.02
C TYR A 123 11.34 16.35 40.68
N GLU A 124 12.45 16.42 39.94
CA GLU A 124 13.70 17.06 40.39
C GLU A 124 13.50 18.56 40.67
N ALA A 125 12.80 19.28 39.80
CA ALA A 125 12.51 20.69 39.97
C ALA A 125 11.67 20.96 41.23
N LEU A 126 10.63 20.14 41.47
CA LEU A 126 9.80 20.25 42.69
C LEU A 126 10.59 19.92 43.96
N TYR A 127 11.53 18.97 43.90
CA TYR A 127 12.41 18.65 45.03
C TYR A 127 13.36 19.80 45.35
N HIS A 128 13.95 20.44 44.34
CA HIS A 128 14.83 21.61 44.49
C HIS A 128 14.14 22.90 44.95
N ILE A 129 12.81 23.00 44.86
CA ILE A 129 12.04 24.17 45.35
C ILE A 129 11.65 24.01 46.82
N ASN A 130 11.49 22.77 47.30
CA ASN A 130 10.95 22.46 48.64
C ASN A 130 12.03 22.16 49.70
N PHE A 131 13.31 22.26 49.36
CA PHE A 131 14.49 22.16 50.25
C PHE A 131 15.57 23.17 49.84
#